data_AF-A0A024TKM3-F1
#
_entry.id   AF-A0A024TKM3-F1
#
_cell.length_a   1.000
_cell.length_b   1.000
_cell.length_c   1.000
_cell.angle_alpha   90.00
_cell.angle_beta   90.00
_cell.angle_gamma   90.00
#
_symmetry.space_group_name_H-M   'P 1'
#
loop_
_entity.id
_entity.type
_entity.pdbx_description
1 polymer ?
#
loop_
_entity_poly.entity_id
_entity_poly.type
_entity_poly.pdbx_seq_one_letter_code
_entity_poly.pdbx_strand_id
1 'polypeptide(L)'
;MELVSDDRAKRGTSRTECLAMLEFLRIPDNYALMTGKASKGKLMKGGLRLTKAHGHALMADYVNMVVHDSTQTWTTQDAKSL
;
A
#
# COMPACT_ATOMS: atom_id res chain seq x y z
N MET A 1 -7.34 -35.75 10.47
CA MET A 1 -7.02 -34.40 10.96
C MET A 1 -6.56 -33.63 9.73
N GLU A 2 -7.51 -33.01 9.02
CA GLU A 2 -7.16 -32.24 7.83
C GLU A 2 -6.45 -30.97 8.29
N LEU A 3 -5.17 -30.86 7.93
CA LEU A 3 -4.44 -29.61 7.99
C LEU A 3 -5.09 -28.70 6.95
N VAL A 4 -6.03 -27.86 7.40
CA VAL A 4 -6.39 -26.65 6.69
C VAL A 4 -5.11 -25.82 6.63
N SER A 5 -4.34 -26.02 5.56
CA SER A 5 -3.29 -25.09 5.19
C SER A 5 -4.05 -23.83 4.80
N ASP A 6 -3.93 -22.79 5.61
CA ASP A 6 -4.36 -21.44 5.26
C ASP A 6 -3.42 -20.98 4.13
N ASP A 7 -3.69 -21.47 2.92
CA ASP A 7 -2.94 -21.25 1.69
C ASP A 7 -3.20 -19.85 1.13
N ARG A 8 -3.29 -18.85 2.02
CA ARG A 8 -2.98 -17.46 1.64
C ARG A 8 -1.47 -17.34 1.52
N ALA A 9 -0.91 -18.02 0.50
CA ALA A 9 0.43 -17.70 0.03
C ALA A 9 0.49 -16.18 -0.15
N LYS A 10 1.39 -15.51 0.57
CA LYS A 10 1.59 -14.06 0.43
C LYS A 10 1.84 -13.79 -1.04
N ARG A 11 0.95 -13.01 -1.67
CA ARG A 11 1.05 -12.61 -3.08
C ARG A 11 2.46 -12.09 -3.34
N GLY A 12 3.15 -12.69 -4.31
CA GLY A 12 4.45 -12.21 -4.74
C GLY A 12 4.31 -10.82 -5.36
N THR A 13 5.17 -9.89 -4.96
CA THR A 13 5.25 -8.56 -5.59
C THR A 13 6.25 -8.63 -6.75
N SER A 14 5.80 -8.33 -7.96
CA SER A 14 6.64 -8.27 -9.15
C SER A 14 7.62 -7.10 -9.09
N ARG A 15 8.65 -7.12 -9.94
CA ARG A 15 9.64 -6.04 -10.00
C ARG A 15 9.01 -4.69 -10.35
N THR A 16 8.05 -4.66 -11.27
CA THR A 16 7.37 -3.43 -11.70
C THR A 16 6.50 -2.85 -10.58
N GLU A 17 5.77 -3.70 -9.85
CA GLU A 17 4.99 -3.29 -8.68
C GLU A 17 5.92 -2.75 -7.57
N CYS A 18 7.05 -3.41 -7.31
CA CYS A 18 8.07 -2.91 -6.37
C CYS A 18 8.58 -1.50 -6.76
N LEU A 19 8.85 -1.26 -8.04
CA LEU A 19 9.30 0.05 -8.51
C LEU A 19 8.22 1.13 -8.31
N ALA A 20 6.96 0.81 -8.63
CA ALA A 20 5.84 1.71 -8.38
C ALA A 20 5.67 2.03 -6.89
N MET A 21 5.80 1.04 -5.99
CA MET A 21 5.77 1.29 -4.55
C MET A 21 6.92 2.19 -4.09
N LEU A 22 8.13 1.98 -4.61
CA LEU A 22 9.28 2.84 -4.29
C LEU A 22 9.04 4.26 -4.78
N GLU A 23 8.44 4.45 -5.95
CA GLU A 23 8.07 5.77 -6.47
C GLU A 23 7.02 6.45 -5.60
N PHE A 24 5.97 5.72 -5.18
CA PHE A 24 4.98 6.22 -4.23
C PHE A 24 5.63 6.70 -2.91
N LEU A 25 6.59 5.94 -2.40
CA LEU A 25 7.33 6.24 -1.16
C LEU A 25 8.39 7.34 -1.31
N ARG A 26 8.76 7.75 -2.53
CA ARG A 26 9.65 8.91 -2.73
C ARG A 26 8.97 10.22 -2.37
N ILE A 27 7.64 10.27 -2.41
CA ILE A 27 6.88 11.46 -2.00
C ILE A 27 6.91 11.55 -0.47
N PRO A 28 7.46 12.63 0.13
CA PRO A 28 7.65 12.73 1.58
C PRO A 28 6.35 12.54 2.38
N ASP A 29 5.24 13.06 1.88
CA ASP A 29 3.93 12.96 2.54
C ASP A 29 3.42 11.51 2.56
N ASN A 30 3.57 10.78 1.45
CA ASN A 30 3.21 9.37 1.35
C ASN A 30 4.10 8.52 2.26
N TYR A 31 5.41 8.80 2.28
CA TYR A 31 6.34 8.13 3.19
C TYR A 31 5.96 8.38 4.66
N ALA A 32 5.75 9.64 5.04
CA ALA A 32 5.35 10.00 6.39
C ALA A 32 4.03 9.33 6.81
N LEU A 33 3.08 9.24 5.87
CA LEU A 33 1.80 8.56 6.06
C LEU A 33 1.98 7.05 6.27
N MET A 34 2.82 6.41 5.46
CA MET A 34 3.10 4.96 5.52
C MET A 34 3.88 4.56 6.77
N THR A 35 4.83 5.38 7.21
CA THR A 35 5.64 5.10 8.42
C THR A 35 4.95 5.53 9.72
N GLY A 36 3.72 6.06 9.65
CA GLY A 36 3.02 6.61 10.81
C GLY A 36 3.67 7.85 11.42
N LYS A 37 4.70 8.41 10.76
CA LYS A 37 5.39 9.65 11.19
C LYS A 37 4.56 10.90 10.90
N ALA A 38 3.56 10.79 10.02
CA ALA A 38 2.51 11.80 9.79
C ALA A 38 1.75 12.19 11.07
N SER A 39 1.83 11.39 12.13
CA SER A 39 1.21 11.70 13.42
C SER A 39 1.85 12.89 14.17
N LYS A 40 3.06 13.35 13.78
CA LYS A 40 3.71 14.52 14.38
C LYS A 40 3.46 15.86 13.67
N GLY A 41 2.77 15.86 12.52
CA GLY A 41 2.37 17.07 11.78
C GLY A 41 1.21 16.72 10.86
N LYS A 42 -0.01 17.03 11.31
CA LYS A 42 -1.30 16.56 10.78
C LYS A 42 -1.40 16.66 9.24
N LEU A 43 -1.07 15.58 8.53
CA LEU A 43 -1.52 15.40 7.15
C LEU A 43 -3.04 15.28 7.19
N MET A 44 -3.73 16.33 6.71
CA MET A 44 -5.18 16.40 6.67
C MET A 44 -5.65 16.54 5.24
N LYS A 45 -6.73 15.84 4.92
CA LYS A 45 -7.46 16.02 3.67
C LYS A 45 -8.92 16.29 4.03
N GLY A 46 -9.44 17.46 3.63
CA GLY A 46 -10.81 17.87 3.97
C GLY A 46 -11.11 17.92 5.48
N GLY A 47 -10.13 18.29 6.30
CA GLY A 47 -10.28 18.35 7.77
C GLY A 47 -10.18 17.00 8.49
N LEU A 48 -10.09 15.88 7.77
CA LEU A 48 -9.89 14.56 8.34
C LEU A 48 -8.39 14.21 8.41
N ARG A 49 -7.98 13.64 9.55
CA ARG A 49 -6.60 13.17 9.74
C ARG A 49 -6.36 11.94 8.86
N LEU A 50 -5.36 12.02 7.99
CA LEU A 50 -4.93 10.87 7.20
C LEU A 50 -4.29 9.84 8.11
N THR A 51 -4.74 8.59 7.99
CA THR A 51 -4.26 7.46 8.80
C THR A 51 -3.35 6.56 7.97
N LYS A 52 -2.54 5.73 8.63
CA LYS A 52 -1.73 4.71 7.95
C LYS A 52 -2.59 3.81 7.05
N ALA A 53 -3.81 3.47 7.47
CA ALA A 53 -4.76 2.71 6.66
C ALA A 53 -5.13 3.42 5.34
N HIS A 54 -5.26 4.75 5.37
CA HIS A 54 -5.46 5.55 4.16
C HIS A 54 -4.23 5.52 3.24
N GLY A 55 -3.02 5.53 3.81
CA GLY A 55 -1.78 5.36 3.05
C GLY A 55 -1.72 4.03 2.29
N HIS A 56 -2.14 2.94 2.93
CA HIS A 56 -2.20 1.62 2.26
C HIS A 56 -3.20 1.60 1.09
N ALA A 57 -4.36 2.26 1.23
CA ALA A 57 -5.32 2.37 0.13
C ALA A 57 -4.73 3.18 -1.03
N LEU A 58 -4.13 4.34 -0.74
CA LEU A 58 -3.48 5.18 -1.75
C LEU A 58 -2.34 4.45 -2.48
N MET A 59 -1.56 3.64 -1.77
CA MET A 59 -0.49 2.84 -2.38
C MET A 59 -1.06 1.78 -3.32
N ALA A 60 -2.12 1.09 -2.91
CA ALA A 60 -2.78 0.10 -3.76
C ALA A 60 -3.34 0.74 -5.04
N ASP A 61 -4.04 1.87 -4.91
CA ASP A 61 -4.58 2.64 -6.04
C ASP A 61 -3.46 3.10 -6.98
N TYR A 62 -2.35 3.61 -6.43
CA TYR A 62 -1.21 4.07 -7.21
C TYR A 62 -0.55 2.93 -7.98
N VAL A 63 -0.31 1.78 -7.35
CA VAL A 63 0.27 0.61 -8.03
C VAL A 63 -0.64 0.12 -9.16
N ASN A 64 -1.96 0.07 -8.93
CA ASN A 64 -2.92 -0.29 -9.98
C ASN A 64 -2.93 0.70 -11.15
N MET A 65 -2.78 1.99 -10.86
CA MET A 65 -2.71 3.03 -11.90
C MET A 65 -1.43 2.94 -12.72
N VAL A 66 -0.29 2.70 -12.09
CA VAL A 66 1.01 2.66 -12.79
C VAL A 66 1.23 1.33 -13.50
N VAL A 67 0.77 0.22 -12.91
CA VAL A 67 0.95 -1.12 -13.44
C VAL A 67 -0.34 -1.58 -14.12
N HIS A 68 -0.65 -0.97 -15.26
CA HIS A 68 -1.87 -1.22 -16.04
C HIS A 68 -2.03 -2.68 -16.53
N ASP A 69 -0.92 -3.36 -16.82
CA ASP A 69 -0.91 -4.74 -17.34
C ASP A 69 -0.78 -5.81 -16.24
N SER A 70 -0.99 -5.42 -14.97
CA SER A 70 -1.03 -6.39 -13.89
C SER A 70 -2.22 -7.33 -14.07
N THR A 71 -1.97 -8.65 -14.06
CA THR A 71 -3.04 -9.65 -14.04
C THR A 71 -3.83 -9.65 -12.72
N GLN A 72 -3.37 -8.91 -11.71
CA GLN A 72 -3.97 -8.85 -10.38
C GLN A 72 -4.03 -7.42 -9.81
N THR A 73 -5.23 -7.00 -9.43
CA THR A 73 -5.47 -5.71 -8.77
C THR A 73 -4.90 -5.72 -7.35
N TRP A 74 -4.09 -4.73 -6.98
CA TRP A 74 -3.67 -4.47 -5.61
C TRP A 74 -4.84 -4.02 -4.75
N THR A 75 -4.96 -4.63 -3.58
CA THR A 75 -5.91 -4.23 -2.54
C THR A 75 -5.18 -3.52 -1.39
N THR A 76 -5.95 -2.81 -0.57
CA THR A 76 -5.44 -2.27 0.70
C THR A 76 -4.83 -3.35 1.60
N GLN A 77 -5.29 -4.60 1.50
CA GLN A 77 -4.76 -5.71 2.30
C GLN A 77 -3.40 -6.19 1.80
N ASP A 78 -3.20 -6.20 0.48
CA ASP A 78 -1.89 -6.48 -0.11
C ASP A 78 -0.87 -5.42 0.35
N ALA A 79 -1.27 -4.14 0.30
CA ALA A 79 -0.43 -3.02 0.74
C ALA A 79 -0.14 -3.03 2.26
N LYS A 80 -1.02 -3.62 3.07
CA LYS A 80 -0.79 -3.82 4.53
C LYS A 80 0.18 -4.96 4.83
N SER A 81 0.30 -5.92 3.91
CA SER A 81 1.07 -7.15 4.10
C SER A 81 2.53 -7.01 3.64
N LEU A 82 2.91 -5.83 3.14
CA LEU A 82 4.28 -5.40 2.83
C LEU A 82 5.12 -5.18 4.10
#